data_AF-Q7P4L3-F1
#
_entry.id   AF-Q7P4L3-F1
#
_cell.length_a   1.000
_cell.length_b   1.000
_cell.length_c   1.000
_cell.angle_alpha   90.00
_cell.angle_beta   90.00
_cell.angle_gamma   90.00
#
_symmetry.space_group_name_H-M   'P 1'
#
loop_
_entity.id
_entity.type
_entity.pdbx_description
1 polymer ?
#
loop_
_entity_poly.entity_id
_entity_poly.type
_entity_poly.pdbx_seq_one_letter_code
_entity_poly.pdbx_strand_id
1 'polypeptide(L)'
;MAQKNRDYWEERQVKREAKAFTTIQDVEKEYKIALEKAKQNINKELSRIGTTYMKDNNLSYHDALKLLKGDEYKVWKKDLHDYMKEYNKLLKTAPLEAKKLYLEIETLSARSRMSHLDSLRAQVDMELIKVSTGIDETAKNTLTSIYRDTYTEVTKDLGVNVIVSPEKIKTVLDRPWSGANFSERIWSNTDKLAQTVKQEIVNGMIQGINLQTMTKRVSERFETAKKNDVERLLRTEVNYTLNQATLDGYKEAGIEKYEFSATLDSRTSQICSELNGEIFEIKKIAVGLNYPPMHPRCFDKNTEVYTNNGWKLFKDLKDKDLVYTINPENLEPEWQQPINYISYKYQGSMISFKNSRFDLVVTPNHSILVQNMDNSVKDKSWKLKEASTVGRKSKHKMFAGLNWNGVYKKYEILAGEKVEIETYLKFMAYWLSDGSCTLDKNSYNIKIAQCNNNWMYDELKKFPFKIYKCKESLMIHNKKLGEELIKFGKATTKFIPDNIKELSHELIKIFLLAYSKADGTIKKGKIWKGYKFNDSISFFTSSDKLSSDLGELILKAGGRPSYYLNKCAGKEKEFKNGIYTINNDVWVINWIPNFVIIYII
;
A
#
# COMPACT_ATOMS: atom_id res chain seq x y z
N MET A 1 0.90 -10.40 -55.35
CA MET A 1 2.08 -10.23 -54.45
C MET A 1 2.49 -11.61 -53.99
N ALA A 2 3.77 -11.98 -54.11
CA ALA A 2 4.27 -13.25 -53.54
C ALA A 2 3.89 -13.30 -52.05
N GLN A 3 3.32 -14.42 -51.61
CA GLN A 3 2.82 -14.58 -50.25
C GLN A 3 4.02 -14.60 -49.30
N LYS A 4 4.25 -13.48 -48.60
CA LYS A 4 5.37 -13.33 -47.68
C LYS A 4 5.20 -14.34 -46.54
N ASN A 5 6.26 -15.11 -46.23
CA ASN A 5 6.21 -16.16 -45.22
C ASN A 5 6.22 -15.58 -43.79
N ARG A 6 5.99 -16.44 -42.78
CA ARG A 6 5.96 -16.06 -41.36
C ARG A 6 7.27 -15.40 -40.92
N ASP A 7 8.40 -15.97 -41.33
CA ASP A 7 9.75 -15.47 -40.99
C ASP A 7 9.97 -14.02 -41.44
N TYR A 8 9.47 -13.65 -42.63
CA TYR A 8 9.54 -12.28 -43.13
C TYR A 8 8.86 -11.28 -42.17
N TRP A 9 7.70 -11.63 -41.63
CA TRP A 9 6.94 -10.75 -40.74
C TRP A 9 7.56 -10.69 -39.34
N GLU A 10 8.06 -11.82 -38.85
CA GLU A 10 8.76 -11.91 -37.57
C GLU A 10 10.03 -11.05 -37.56
N GLU A 11 10.88 -11.17 -38.60
CA GLU A 11 12.14 -10.41 -38.68
C GLU A 11 11.89 -8.90 -38.65
N ARG A 12 10.83 -8.42 -39.30
CA ARG A 12 10.47 -6.99 -39.31
C ARG A 12 9.93 -6.54 -37.96
N GLN A 13 9.11 -7.35 -37.31
CA GLN A 13 8.59 -7.04 -35.98
C GLN A 13 9.73 -6.95 -34.96
N VAL A 14 10.67 -7.89 -34.98
CA VAL A 14 11.87 -7.86 -34.13
C VAL A 14 12.70 -6.60 -34.39
N LYS A 15 12.88 -6.20 -35.66
CA LYS A 15 13.59 -4.96 -36.00
C LYS A 15 12.89 -3.71 -35.46
N ARG A 16 11.55 -3.64 -35.52
CA ARG A 16 10.77 -2.51 -34.99
C ARG A 16 10.88 -2.43 -33.48
N GLU A 17 10.75 -3.56 -32.79
CA GLU A 17 10.91 -3.62 -31.35
C GLU A 17 12.32 -3.22 -30.93
N ALA A 18 13.36 -3.75 -31.59
CA ALA A 18 14.74 -3.36 -31.33
C ALA A 18 14.95 -1.85 -31.53
N LYS A 19 14.44 -1.27 -32.63
CA LYS A 19 14.50 0.18 -32.90
C LYS A 19 13.86 0.98 -31.76
N ALA A 20 12.63 0.64 -31.36
CA ALA A 20 11.92 1.32 -30.29
C ALA A 20 12.61 1.17 -28.92
N PHE A 21 13.18 -0.01 -28.63
CA PHE A 21 13.94 -0.25 -27.41
C PHE A 21 15.28 0.50 -27.39
N THR A 22 15.96 0.67 -28.52
CA THR A 22 17.18 1.50 -28.57
C THR A 22 16.85 2.96 -28.32
N THR A 23 15.79 3.51 -28.95
CA THR A 23 15.41 4.92 -28.76
C THR A 23 15.02 5.25 -27.31
N ILE A 24 14.44 4.30 -26.56
CA ILE A 24 14.09 4.55 -25.16
C ILE A 24 15.29 4.48 -24.20
N GLN A 25 16.34 3.73 -24.54
CA GLN A 25 17.58 3.70 -23.75
C GLN A 25 18.24 5.08 -23.68
N ASP A 26 18.10 5.89 -24.73
CA ASP A 26 18.59 7.27 -24.73
C ASP A 26 17.79 8.14 -23.75
N VAL A 27 16.46 8.04 -23.75
CA VAL A 27 15.60 8.73 -22.77
C VAL A 27 15.88 8.27 -21.34
N GLU A 28 16.13 6.98 -21.14
CA GLU A 28 16.50 6.43 -19.84
C GLU A 28 17.84 6.99 -19.36
N LYS A 29 18.81 7.13 -20.27
CA LYS A 29 20.12 7.74 -19.99
C LYS A 29 19.97 9.21 -19.63
N GLU A 30 19.15 9.96 -20.37
CA GLU A 30 18.82 11.36 -20.06
C GLU A 30 18.16 11.50 -18.70
N TYR A 31 17.21 10.63 -18.37
CA TYR A 31 16.56 10.58 -17.05
C TYR A 31 17.59 10.38 -15.93
N LYS A 32 18.49 9.40 -16.08
CA LYS A 32 19.55 9.13 -15.10
C LYS A 32 20.49 10.32 -14.93
N ILE A 33 20.83 11.01 -16.02
CA ILE A 33 21.66 12.22 -16.00
C ILE A 33 20.92 13.37 -15.29
N ALA A 34 19.64 13.58 -15.59
CA ALA A 34 18.83 14.63 -14.98
C ALA A 34 18.68 14.42 -13.47
N LEU A 35 18.41 13.19 -13.04
CA LEU A 35 18.40 12.83 -11.61
C LEU A 35 19.74 13.04 -10.93
N GLU A 36 20.85 12.71 -11.61
CA GLU A 36 22.18 12.91 -11.05
C GLU A 36 22.51 14.39 -10.87
N LYS A 37 22.13 15.23 -11.83
CA LYS A 37 22.24 16.69 -11.73
C LYS A 37 21.40 17.24 -10.58
N ALA A 38 20.14 16.81 -10.47
CA ALA A 38 19.26 17.19 -9.36
C ALA A 38 19.86 16.81 -8.01
N LYS A 39 20.37 15.57 -7.89
CA LYS A 39 21.08 15.09 -6.69
C LYS A 39 22.28 15.96 -6.35
N GLN A 40 23.13 16.29 -7.34
CA GLN A 40 24.30 17.14 -7.16
C GLN A 40 23.91 18.56 -6.69
N ASN A 41 22.89 19.15 -7.30
CA ASN A 41 22.40 20.49 -6.95
C ASN A 41 21.83 20.53 -5.53
N ILE A 42 21.01 19.53 -5.16
CA ILE A 42 20.47 19.41 -3.80
C ILE A 42 21.59 19.21 -2.78
N ASN A 43 22.58 18.34 -3.07
CA ASN A 43 23.72 18.11 -2.17
C ASN A 43 24.61 19.36 -2.03
N LYS A 44 24.78 20.13 -3.10
CA LYS A 44 25.50 21.41 -3.09
C LYS A 44 24.79 22.42 -2.19
N GLU A 45 23.48 22.51 -2.29
CA GLU A 45 22.67 23.41 -1.47
C GLU A 45 22.66 23.00 0.01
N LEU A 46 22.54 21.69 0.27
CA LEU A 46 22.69 21.10 1.60
C LEU A 46 24.03 21.48 2.23
N SER A 47 25.11 21.42 1.43
CA SER A 47 26.47 21.78 1.87
C SER A 47 26.63 23.28 2.07
N ARG A 48 26.03 24.12 1.21
CA ARG A 48 26.05 25.59 1.32
C ARG A 48 25.42 26.03 2.63
N ILE A 49 24.22 25.54 2.93
CA ILE A 49 23.52 25.84 4.19
C ILE A 49 24.36 25.37 5.38
N GLY A 50 24.91 24.15 5.33
CA GLY A 50 25.78 23.64 6.41
C GLY A 50 27.04 24.49 6.63
N THR A 51 27.68 24.97 5.57
CA THR A 51 28.99 25.67 5.65
C THR A 51 28.82 27.14 6.03
N THR A 52 27.90 27.88 5.40
CA THR A 52 27.63 29.29 5.72
C THR A 52 27.19 29.44 7.18
N TYR A 53 26.37 28.51 7.65
CA TYR A 53 25.86 28.52 9.01
C TYR A 53 26.95 28.27 10.07
N MET A 54 27.87 27.31 9.84
CA MET A 54 28.96 27.00 10.78
C MET A 54 30.00 28.12 10.86
N LYS A 55 30.19 28.89 9.78
CA LYS A 55 31.16 29.99 9.72
C LYS A 55 30.67 31.27 10.40
N ASP A 56 29.37 31.57 10.30
CA ASP A 56 28.82 32.86 10.77
C ASP A 56 28.50 32.88 12.28
N ASN A 57 28.53 31.73 12.98
CA ASN A 57 28.07 31.66 14.38
C ASN A 57 29.05 31.04 15.39
N ASN A 58 30.23 30.51 15.04
CA ASN A 58 31.13 29.83 16.01
C ASN A 58 30.41 28.73 16.84
N LEU A 59 29.37 28.10 16.27
CA LEU A 59 28.47 27.18 16.97
C LEU A 59 28.79 25.71 16.66
N SER A 60 28.51 24.81 17.62
CA SER A 60 28.51 23.37 17.36
C SER A 60 27.41 23.00 16.35
N TYR A 61 27.57 21.90 15.60
CA TYR A 61 26.55 21.39 14.66
C TYR A 61 25.16 21.23 15.31
N HIS A 62 25.10 21.05 16.64
CA HIS A 62 23.87 20.90 17.39
C HIS A 62 23.16 22.23 17.66
N ASP A 63 23.91 23.30 17.98
CA ASP A 63 23.35 24.65 18.14
C ASP A 63 22.97 25.24 16.79
N ALA A 64 23.57 24.72 15.72
CA ALA A 64 23.22 25.05 14.36
C ALA A 64 21.78 24.71 13.95
N LEU A 65 21.30 23.60 14.49
CA LEU A 65 19.98 23.06 14.19
C LEU A 65 18.86 23.77 14.95
N LYS A 66 19.18 24.51 16.03
CA LYS A 66 18.19 25.27 16.80
C LYS A 66 17.74 26.54 16.07
N LEU A 67 18.65 27.28 15.42
CA LEU A 67 18.27 28.50 14.70
C LEU A 67 17.63 28.22 13.33
N LEU A 68 17.87 27.05 12.73
CA LEU A 68 17.12 26.58 11.54
C LEU A 68 15.61 26.45 11.78
N LYS A 69 15.18 26.39 13.06
CA LYS A 69 13.78 26.33 13.49
C LYS A 69 13.30 27.63 14.17
N GLY A 70 14.16 28.65 14.28
CA GLY A 70 13.87 29.88 15.02
C GLY A 70 12.94 30.82 14.27
N ASP A 71 11.97 31.39 14.98
CA ASP A 71 10.96 32.34 14.48
C ASP A 71 11.52 33.71 14.03
N GLU A 72 12.84 33.90 13.98
CA GLU A 72 13.47 35.24 13.91
C GLU A 72 13.39 35.96 12.55
N TYR A 73 12.69 35.42 11.55
CA TYR A 73 12.37 36.17 10.34
C TYR A 73 10.92 35.93 9.90
N LYS A 74 9.96 36.24 10.78
CA LYS A 74 8.54 36.31 10.42
C LYS A 74 8.10 37.75 10.19
N VAL A 75 7.98 38.12 8.92
CA VAL A 75 6.80 38.84 8.41
C VAL A 75 6.57 38.36 6.96
N TRP A 76 5.36 37.87 6.61
CA TRP A 76 4.59 38.14 5.38
C TRP A 76 3.55 37.04 5.01
N LYS A 77 2.66 37.40 4.05
CA LYS A 77 1.21 37.10 3.96
C LYS A 77 0.73 35.70 3.51
N LYS A 78 1.58 34.75 3.12
CA LYS A 78 1.17 33.39 2.70
C LYS A 78 2.33 32.38 2.86
N ASP A 79 2.05 31.13 3.23
CA ASP A 79 3.06 30.08 3.41
C ASP A 79 3.65 29.65 2.04
N LEU A 80 4.95 29.30 1.97
CA LEU A 80 5.58 28.84 0.73
C LEU A 80 4.87 27.60 0.16
N HIS A 81 4.37 26.72 1.03
CA HIS A 81 3.55 25.59 0.64
C HIS A 81 2.33 26.01 -0.18
N ASP A 82 1.71 27.13 0.19
CA ASP A 82 0.57 27.68 -0.55
C ASP A 82 1.00 28.29 -1.89
N TYR A 83 2.17 28.91 -1.95
CA TYR A 83 2.79 29.37 -3.21
C TYR A 83 3.10 28.19 -4.14
N MET A 84 3.65 27.09 -3.62
CA MET A 84 3.94 25.88 -4.39
C MET A 84 2.66 25.15 -4.83
N LYS A 85 1.62 25.15 -3.98
CA LYS A 85 0.30 24.62 -4.34
C LYS A 85 -0.36 25.43 -5.45
N GLU A 86 -0.24 26.74 -5.39
CA GLU A 86 -0.72 27.65 -6.43
C GLU A 86 0.11 27.54 -7.72
N TYR A 87 1.43 27.40 -7.60
CA TYR A 87 2.31 27.10 -8.74
C TYR A 87 1.94 25.79 -9.41
N ASN A 88 1.78 24.70 -8.66
CA ASN A 88 1.39 23.40 -9.20
C ASN A 88 0.00 23.42 -9.83
N LYS A 89 -0.91 24.27 -9.33
CA LYS A 89 -2.21 24.50 -9.96
C LYS A 89 -2.06 25.27 -11.27
N LEU A 90 -1.32 26.38 -11.25
CA LEU A 90 -1.09 27.23 -12.42
C LEU A 90 -0.27 26.51 -13.49
N LEU A 91 0.64 25.59 -13.14
CA LEU A 91 1.41 24.81 -14.11
C LEU A 91 0.49 23.98 -15.03
N LYS A 92 -0.65 23.52 -14.48
CA LYS A 92 -1.63 22.71 -15.20
C LYS A 92 -2.61 23.55 -16.02
N THR A 93 -2.89 24.78 -15.61
CA THR A 93 -3.98 25.60 -16.19
C THR A 93 -3.51 26.86 -16.92
N ALA A 94 -2.34 27.40 -16.56
CA ALA A 94 -1.85 28.72 -16.92
C ALA A 94 -0.30 28.78 -16.84
N PRO A 95 0.43 28.18 -17.81
CA PRO A 95 1.88 28.00 -17.72
C PRO A 95 2.70 29.30 -17.64
N LEU A 96 2.18 30.41 -18.20
CA LEU A 96 2.85 31.71 -18.19
C LEU A 96 2.80 32.35 -16.78
N GLU A 97 1.68 32.17 -16.09
CA GLU A 97 1.40 32.59 -14.73
C GLU A 97 2.18 31.73 -13.74
N ALA A 98 2.29 30.43 -14.00
CA ALA A 98 3.18 29.53 -13.27
C ALA A 98 4.64 30.00 -13.38
N LYS A 99 5.08 30.41 -14.58
CA LYS A 99 6.44 30.95 -14.79
C LYS A 99 6.67 32.27 -14.04
N LYS A 100 5.66 33.14 -13.93
CA LYS A 100 5.73 34.37 -13.11
C LYS A 100 5.81 34.07 -11.61
N LEU A 101 4.99 33.13 -11.12
CA LEU A 101 4.99 32.70 -9.73
C LEU A 101 6.30 31.98 -9.35
N TYR A 102 6.85 31.20 -10.29
CA TYR A 102 8.18 30.59 -10.15
C TYR A 102 9.28 31.65 -10.02
N LEU A 103 9.27 32.69 -10.87
CA LEU A 103 10.23 33.78 -10.80
C LEU A 103 10.12 34.57 -9.48
N GLU A 104 8.90 34.71 -8.95
CA GLU A 104 8.63 35.29 -7.64
C GLU A 104 9.20 34.43 -6.51
N ILE A 105 9.01 33.11 -6.55
CA ILE A 105 9.61 32.16 -5.58
C ILE A 105 11.14 32.20 -5.64
N GLU A 106 11.74 32.18 -6.83
CA GLU A 106 13.20 32.34 -7.00
C GLU A 106 13.68 33.67 -6.41
N THR A 107 12.94 34.76 -6.66
CA THR A 107 13.27 36.09 -6.13
C THR A 107 13.12 36.16 -4.61
N LEU A 108 12.15 35.46 -4.02
CA LEU A 108 11.94 35.39 -2.58
C LEU A 108 13.02 34.55 -1.88
N SER A 109 13.41 33.42 -2.49
CA SER A 109 14.52 32.55 -2.07
C SER A 109 15.87 33.29 -2.14
N ALA A 110 16.15 33.97 -3.25
CA ALA A 110 17.38 34.72 -3.45
C ALA A 110 17.54 35.95 -2.53
N ARG A 111 16.43 36.52 -2.03
CA ARG A 111 16.44 37.72 -1.16
C ARG A 111 16.52 37.40 0.35
N SER A 112 16.83 36.17 0.75
CA SER A 112 17.00 35.76 2.16
C SER A 112 15.76 35.97 3.05
N ARG A 113 14.54 35.84 2.50
CA ARG A 113 13.27 36.06 3.21
C ARG A 113 12.57 34.78 3.69
N MET A 114 13.22 33.63 3.62
CA MET A 114 12.69 32.30 3.97
C MET A 114 13.56 31.60 5.00
N SER A 115 13.00 30.68 5.81
CA SER A 115 13.82 29.79 6.63
C SER A 115 14.73 28.93 5.73
N HIS A 116 15.92 28.58 6.20
CA HIS A 116 16.84 27.74 5.44
C HIS A 116 16.25 26.35 5.10
N LEU A 117 15.42 25.80 5.99
CA LEU A 117 14.70 24.55 5.74
C LEU A 117 13.69 24.72 4.60
N ASP A 118 12.95 25.82 4.57
CA ASP A 118 11.98 26.09 3.51
C ASP A 118 12.65 26.38 2.17
N SER A 119 13.80 27.09 2.19
CA SER A 119 14.64 27.29 1.00
C SER A 119 15.13 25.95 0.43
N LEU A 120 15.58 25.04 1.29
CA LEU A 120 16.06 23.73 0.87
C LEU A 120 14.91 22.84 0.33
N ARG A 121 13.73 22.88 0.96
CA ARG A 121 12.53 22.20 0.46
C ARG A 121 12.11 22.72 -0.92
N ALA A 122 12.13 24.05 -1.11
CA ALA A 122 11.87 24.69 -2.39
C ALA A 122 12.86 24.20 -3.45
N GLN A 123 14.15 24.16 -3.12
CA GLN A 123 15.19 23.69 -4.05
C GLN A 123 14.98 22.23 -4.46
N VAL A 124 14.60 21.35 -3.52
CA VAL A 124 14.28 19.95 -3.83
C VAL A 124 13.12 19.86 -4.81
N ASP A 125 12.04 20.61 -4.55
CA ASP A 125 10.87 20.62 -5.42
C ASP A 125 11.24 21.16 -6.82
N MET A 126 11.99 22.27 -6.89
CA MET A 126 12.44 22.86 -8.16
C MET A 126 13.30 21.90 -8.99
N GLU A 127 14.28 21.23 -8.38
CA GLU A 127 15.15 20.30 -9.10
C GLU A 127 14.39 19.09 -9.64
N LEU A 128 13.40 18.57 -8.89
CA LEU A 128 12.59 17.43 -9.34
C LEU A 128 11.51 17.83 -10.35
N ILE A 129 10.99 19.05 -10.29
CA ILE A 129 10.12 19.61 -11.34
C ILE A 129 10.89 19.74 -12.66
N LYS A 130 12.16 20.21 -12.63
CA LYS A 130 13.01 20.29 -13.82
C LYS A 130 13.22 18.91 -14.45
N VAL A 131 13.49 17.89 -13.63
CA VAL A 131 13.60 16.49 -14.09
C VAL A 131 12.29 16.03 -14.73
N SER A 132 11.15 16.25 -14.06
CA SER A 132 9.84 15.81 -14.54
C SER A 132 9.47 16.46 -15.87
N THR A 133 9.66 17.77 -15.97
CA THR A 133 9.28 18.56 -17.16
C THR A 133 10.13 18.15 -18.36
N GLY A 134 11.46 18.09 -18.20
CA GLY A 134 12.34 17.71 -19.31
C GLY A 134 12.09 16.29 -19.81
N ILE A 135 11.81 15.36 -18.88
CA ILE A 135 11.63 13.95 -19.24
C ILE A 135 10.24 13.69 -19.81
N ASP A 136 9.20 14.36 -19.30
CA ASP A 136 7.86 14.29 -19.88
C ASP A 136 7.88 14.77 -21.34
N GLU A 137 8.56 15.88 -21.63
CA GLU A 137 8.70 16.40 -22.99
C GLU A 137 9.47 15.46 -23.90
N THR A 138 10.69 15.04 -23.51
CA THR A 138 11.50 14.11 -24.31
C THR A 138 10.75 12.80 -24.55
N ALA A 139 10.17 12.20 -23.51
CA ALA A 139 9.50 10.92 -23.63
C ALA A 139 8.21 11.02 -24.46
N LYS A 140 7.42 12.11 -24.36
CA LYS A 140 6.28 12.33 -25.26
C LYS A 140 6.70 12.43 -26.71
N ASN A 141 7.77 13.17 -27.00
CA ASN A 141 8.30 13.31 -28.35
C ASN A 141 8.80 11.96 -28.88
N THR A 142 9.51 11.20 -28.06
CA THR A 142 9.98 9.85 -28.39
C THR A 142 8.83 8.88 -28.63
N LEU A 143 7.82 8.83 -27.74
CA LEU A 143 6.65 7.97 -27.91
C LEU A 143 5.82 8.36 -29.15
N THR A 144 5.71 9.67 -29.43
CA THR A 144 5.08 10.19 -30.66
C THR A 144 5.83 9.71 -31.90
N SER A 145 7.17 9.76 -31.88
CA SER A 145 8.03 9.29 -32.96
C SER A 145 7.90 7.77 -33.14
N ILE A 146 7.97 6.99 -32.06
CA ILE A 146 7.81 5.53 -32.08
C ILE A 146 6.47 5.14 -32.67
N TYR A 147 5.38 5.79 -32.24
CA TYR A 147 4.05 5.51 -32.78
C TYR A 147 3.99 5.82 -34.27
N ARG A 148 4.44 7.02 -34.68
CA ARG A 148 4.41 7.46 -36.08
C ARG A 148 5.23 6.54 -36.99
N ASP A 149 6.46 6.25 -36.60
CA ASP A 149 7.38 5.40 -37.36
C ASP A 149 6.81 3.99 -37.48
N THR A 150 6.37 3.40 -36.37
CA THR A 150 5.81 2.04 -36.36
C THR A 150 4.56 1.97 -37.24
N TYR A 151 3.65 2.92 -37.12
CA TYR A 151 2.43 2.95 -37.94
C TYR A 151 2.76 3.06 -39.43
N THR A 152 3.68 3.96 -39.79
CA THR A 152 4.09 4.20 -41.19
C THR A 152 4.81 2.97 -41.77
N GLU A 153 5.69 2.35 -40.99
CA GLU A 153 6.40 1.12 -41.39
C GLU A 153 5.43 -0.05 -41.56
N VAL A 154 4.49 -0.26 -40.62
CA VAL A 154 3.49 -1.33 -40.67
C VAL A 154 2.56 -1.16 -41.88
N THR A 155 1.98 0.03 -42.07
CA THR A 155 1.07 0.29 -43.20
C THR A 155 1.79 0.14 -44.53
N LYS A 156 3.00 0.69 -44.68
CA LYS A 156 3.82 0.55 -45.87
C LYS A 156 4.14 -0.92 -46.19
N ASP A 157 4.47 -1.72 -45.18
CA ASP A 157 4.78 -3.14 -45.37
C ASP A 157 3.56 -3.96 -45.81
N LEU A 158 2.37 -3.50 -45.46
CA LEU A 158 1.07 -4.03 -45.85
C LEU A 158 0.54 -3.43 -47.17
N GLY A 159 1.31 -2.55 -47.82
CA GLY A 159 0.96 -1.95 -49.11
C GLY A 159 -0.01 -0.77 -49.02
N VAL A 160 -0.24 -0.24 -47.82
CA VAL A 160 -1.08 0.93 -47.57
C VAL A 160 -0.18 2.14 -47.32
N ASN A 161 -0.40 3.23 -48.05
CA ASN A 161 0.39 4.46 -47.90
C ASN A 161 -0.48 5.56 -47.30
N VAL A 162 -0.56 5.57 -45.96
CA VAL A 162 -1.43 6.49 -45.21
C VAL A 162 -0.59 7.21 -44.17
N ILE A 163 -0.79 8.53 -44.09
CA ILE A 163 -0.16 9.38 -43.08
C ILE A 163 -1.02 9.35 -41.82
N VAL A 164 -0.39 9.13 -40.67
CA VAL A 164 -1.10 9.13 -39.39
C VAL A 164 -1.44 10.54 -38.92
N SER A 165 -2.68 10.75 -38.50
CA SER A 165 -3.14 12.03 -37.94
C SER A 165 -2.55 12.26 -36.53
N PRO A 166 -2.11 13.49 -36.18
CA PRO A 166 -1.65 13.83 -34.83
C PRO A 166 -2.65 13.47 -33.71
N GLU A 167 -3.96 13.59 -33.97
CA GLU A 167 -5.04 13.31 -33.03
C GLU A 167 -5.05 11.84 -32.58
N LYS A 168 -4.76 10.92 -33.50
CA LYS A 168 -4.70 9.47 -33.22
C LYS A 168 -3.54 9.15 -32.30
N ILE A 169 -2.38 9.76 -32.54
CA ILE A 169 -1.20 9.63 -31.66
C ILE A 169 -1.54 10.16 -30.27
N LYS A 170 -2.08 11.37 -30.20
CA LYS A 170 -2.47 12.01 -28.94
C LYS A 170 -3.47 11.14 -28.16
N THR A 171 -4.47 10.58 -28.83
CA THR A 171 -5.47 9.70 -28.20
C THR A 171 -4.82 8.48 -27.54
N VAL A 172 -3.78 7.89 -28.15
CA VAL A 172 -3.09 6.73 -27.58
C VAL A 172 -2.24 7.12 -26.37
N LEU A 173 -1.52 8.25 -26.44
CA LEU A 173 -0.63 8.72 -25.37
C LEU A 173 -1.40 9.26 -24.15
N ASP A 174 -2.53 9.93 -24.38
CA ASP A 174 -3.36 10.50 -23.32
C ASP A 174 -4.28 9.44 -22.68
N ARG A 175 -4.37 8.23 -23.26
CA ARG A 175 -5.24 7.16 -22.76
C ARG A 175 -4.72 6.63 -21.42
N PRO A 176 -5.53 6.63 -20.34
CA PRO A 176 -5.14 6.09 -19.04
C PRO A 176 -5.23 4.56 -19.01
N TRP A 177 -4.53 3.88 -19.92
CA TRP A 177 -4.71 2.46 -20.21
C TRP A 177 -4.34 1.53 -19.05
N SER A 178 -3.57 2.02 -18.07
CA SER A 178 -3.24 1.33 -16.82
C SER A 178 -3.51 2.26 -15.60
N GLY A 179 -4.65 2.97 -15.61
CA GLY A 179 -5.15 3.79 -14.49
C GLY A 179 -4.67 5.25 -14.41
N ALA A 180 -3.69 5.64 -15.22
CA ALA A 180 -3.21 7.02 -15.40
C ALA A 180 -2.52 7.11 -16.76
N ASN A 181 -2.43 8.29 -17.36
CA ASN A 181 -1.60 8.47 -18.57
C ASN A 181 -0.11 8.51 -18.21
N PHE A 182 0.76 8.48 -19.22
CA PHE A 182 2.20 8.44 -19.02
C PHE A 182 2.72 9.65 -18.21
N SER A 183 2.28 10.86 -18.57
CA SER A 183 2.70 12.08 -17.88
C SER A 183 2.36 12.03 -16.40
N GLU A 184 1.11 11.72 -16.07
CA GLU A 184 0.64 11.63 -14.68
C GLU A 184 1.50 10.67 -13.83
N ARG A 185 1.98 9.57 -14.43
CA ARG A 185 2.85 8.60 -13.75
C ARG A 185 4.26 9.12 -13.52
N ILE A 186 4.84 9.85 -14.48
CA ILE A 186 6.14 10.50 -14.32
C ILE A 186 6.07 11.52 -13.17
N TRP A 187 5.06 12.39 -13.19
CA TRP A 187 4.84 13.40 -12.15
C TRP A 187 4.59 12.77 -10.77
N SER A 188 3.78 11.70 -10.68
CA SER A 188 3.53 11.05 -9.39
C SER A 188 4.79 10.41 -8.79
N ASN A 189 5.68 9.84 -9.62
CA ASN A 189 6.91 9.22 -9.15
C ASN A 189 7.92 10.27 -8.66
N THR A 190 8.05 11.39 -9.35
CA THR A 190 8.95 12.48 -8.96
C THR A 190 8.44 13.23 -7.73
N ASP A 191 7.13 13.42 -7.59
CA ASP A 191 6.50 13.96 -6.38
C ASP A 191 6.78 13.10 -5.14
N LYS A 192 6.69 11.76 -5.28
CA LYS A 192 7.04 10.82 -4.20
C LYS A 192 8.51 10.95 -3.80
N LEU A 193 9.42 10.99 -4.78
CA LEU A 193 10.85 11.20 -4.51
C LEU A 193 11.09 12.54 -3.80
N ALA A 194 10.42 13.61 -4.21
CA ALA A 194 10.52 14.92 -3.57
C ALA A 194 10.10 14.86 -2.10
N GLN A 195 8.98 14.20 -1.82
CA GLN A 195 8.50 14.01 -0.46
C GLN A 195 9.49 13.21 0.39
N THR A 196 9.99 12.08 -0.10
CA THR A 196 10.96 11.25 0.63
C THR A 196 12.26 12.01 0.90
N VAL A 197 12.79 12.74 -0.08
CA VAL A 197 14.01 13.56 0.11
C VAL A 197 13.78 14.67 1.13
N LYS A 198 12.64 15.38 1.06
CA LYS A 198 12.28 16.41 2.05
C LYS A 198 12.13 15.81 3.46
N GLN A 199 11.54 14.63 3.59
CA GLN A 199 11.42 13.94 4.88
C GLN A 199 12.78 13.52 5.45
N GLU A 200 13.69 12.98 4.62
CA GLU A 200 15.04 12.64 5.06
C GLU A 200 15.82 13.86 5.55
N ILE A 201 15.69 14.99 4.86
CA ILE A 201 16.30 16.26 5.27
C ILE A 201 15.74 16.71 6.62
N VAL A 202 14.42 16.73 6.78
CA VAL A 202 13.75 17.12 8.04
C VAL A 202 14.16 16.20 9.19
N ASN A 203 14.11 14.89 8.97
CA ASN A 203 14.46 13.89 9.98
C ASN A 203 15.93 13.97 10.36
N GLY A 204 16.83 14.13 9.39
CA GLY A 204 18.25 14.30 9.65
C GLY A 204 18.54 15.56 10.46
N MET A 205 17.87 16.67 10.15
CA MET A 205 17.96 17.90 10.93
C MET A 205 17.40 17.76 12.35
N ILE A 206 16.28 17.06 12.54
CA ILE A 206 15.72 16.80 13.87
C ILE A 206 16.65 15.91 14.70
N GLN A 207 17.25 14.89 14.08
CA GLN A 207 18.13 13.91 14.73
C GLN A 207 19.54 14.44 15.01
N GLY A 208 19.93 15.58 14.41
CA GLY A 208 21.28 16.11 14.52
C GLY A 208 22.36 15.23 13.90
N ILE A 209 22.02 14.45 12.86
CA ILE A 209 23.01 13.66 12.12
C ILE A 209 23.89 14.58 11.28
N ASN A 210 25.21 14.32 11.23
CA ASN A 210 26.14 15.18 10.49
C ASN A 210 25.82 15.27 8.98
N LEU A 211 26.29 16.36 8.36
CA LEU A 211 26.08 16.68 6.94
C LEU A 211 26.48 15.53 6.00
N GLN A 212 27.60 14.86 6.27
CA GLN A 212 28.09 13.75 5.43
C GLN A 212 27.10 12.57 5.41
N THR A 213 26.55 12.25 6.58
CA THR A 213 25.54 11.19 6.73
C THR A 213 24.22 11.57 6.05
N MET A 214 23.83 12.84 6.13
CA MET A 214 22.63 13.37 5.49
C MET A 214 22.76 13.32 3.96
N THR A 215 23.87 13.80 3.39
CA THR A 215 24.19 13.72 1.95
C THR A 215 24.16 12.28 1.45
N LYS A 216 24.66 11.33 2.26
CA LYS A 216 24.63 9.90 1.93
C LYS A 216 23.20 9.36 1.86
N ARG A 217 22.37 9.62 2.88
CA ARG A 217 20.96 9.18 2.92
C ARG A 217 20.14 9.76 1.76
N VAL A 218 20.29 11.06 1.49
CA VAL A 218 19.66 11.71 0.33
C VAL A 218 20.09 11.03 -0.96
N SER A 219 21.39 10.77 -1.13
CA SER A 219 21.92 10.11 -2.33
C SER A 219 21.37 8.69 -2.52
N GLU A 220 21.20 7.91 -1.45
CA GLU A 220 20.60 6.57 -1.49
C GLU A 220 19.14 6.57 -1.99
N ARG A 221 18.37 7.62 -1.67
CA ARG A 221 17.00 7.80 -2.20
C ARG A 221 16.99 8.01 -3.70
N PHE A 222 17.90 8.83 -4.23
CA PHE A 222 18.07 9.01 -5.67
C PHE A 222 18.51 7.71 -6.37
N GLU A 223 19.43 6.93 -5.79
CA GLU A 223 19.84 5.65 -6.37
C GLU A 223 18.72 4.61 -6.39
N THR A 224 17.81 4.65 -5.41
CA THR A 224 16.63 3.76 -5.38
C THR A 224 15.63 4.15 -6.46
N ALA A 225 15.35 5.44 -6.63
CA ALA A 225 14.45 5.95 -7.67
C ALA A 225 14.96 5.68 -9.09
N LYS A 226 16.29 5.73 -9.30
CA LYS A 226 16.91 5.36 -10.59
C LYS A 226 16.70 3.90 -10.97
N LYS A 227 16.65 2.98 -9.99
CA LYS A 227 16.69 1.54 -10.26
C LYS A 227 15.33 0.90 -10.55
N ASN A 228 14.22 1.47 -10.08
CA ASN A 228 12.99 0.67 -9.94
C ASN A 228 11.73 1.22 -10.66
N ASP A 229 11.57 2.54 -10.84
CA ASP A 229 10.25 3.09 -11.18
C ASP A 229 10.11 3.64 -12.61
N VAL A 230 11.08 4.44 -13.09
CA VAL A 230 10.95 5.12 -14.39
C VAL A 230 11.42 4.26 -15.57
N GLU A 231 12.49 3.47 -15.43
CA GLU A 231 12.91 2.52 -16.49
C GLU A 231 11.76 1.56 -16.84
N ARG A 232 11.16 0.96 -15.80
CA ARG A 232 10.03 0.06 -15.97
C ARG A 232 8.84 0.76 -16.59
N LEU A 233 8.52 1.99 -16.16
CA LEU A 233 7.43 2.77 -16.72
C LEU A 233 7.67 3.03 -18.21
N LEU A 234 8.83 3.59 -18.57
CA LEU A 234 9.20 3.89 -19.96
C LEU A 234 9.12 2.64 -20.85
N ARG A 235 9.68 1.51 -20.42
CA ARG A 235 9.61 0.25 -21.17
C ARG A 235 8.18 -0.24 -21.38
N THR A 236 7.32 -0.08 -20.37
CA THR A 236 5.92 -0.50 -20.43
C THR A 236 5.12 0.38 -21.41
N GLU A 237 5.34 1.70 -21.36
CA GLU A 237 4.66 2.66 -22.24
C GLU A 237 5.12 2.56 -23.70
N VAL A 238 6.41 2.30 -23.93
CA VAL A 238 6.92 2.01 -25.29
C VAL A 238 6.29 0.75 -25.84
N ASN A 239 6.26 -0.33 -25.06
CA ASN A 239 5.64 -1.58 -25.49
C ASN A 239 4.15 -1.37 -25.82
N TYR A 240 3.42 -0.67 -24.97
CA TYR A 240 2.02 -0.30 -25.24
C TYR A 240 1.89 0.54 -26.52
N THR A 241 2.66 1.61 -26.66
CA THR A 241 2.57 2.55 -27.79
C THR A 241 2.91 1.87 -29.12
N LEU A 242 3.98 1.06 -29.15
CA LEU A 242 4.40 0.30 -30.33
C LEU A 242 3.34 -0.70 -30.76
N ASN A 243 2.75 -1.42 -29.80
CA ASN A 243 1.70 -2.39 -30.09
C ASN A 243 0.40 -1.68 -30.53
N GLN A 244 0.02 -0.55 -29.93
CA GLN A 244 -1.13 0.22 -30.42
C GLN A 244 -0.92 0.76 -31.84
N ALA A 245 0.28 1.24 -32.17
CA ALA A 245 0.61 1.68 -33.53
C ALA A 245 0.49 0.53 -34.54
N THR A 246 1.00 -0.64 -34.18
CA THR A 246 0.91 -1.86 -35.00
C THR A 246 -0.55 -2.27 -35.22
N LEU A 247 -1.34 -2.32 -34.15
CA LEU A 247 -2.77 -2.63 -34.20
C LEU A 247 -3.53 -1.68 -35.11
N ASP A 248 -3.30 -0.38 -34.95
CA ASP A 248 -4.00 0.61 -35.76
C ASP A 248 -3.58 0.56 -37.23
N GLY A 249 -2.33 0.19 -37.53
CA GLY A 249 -1.88 -0.11 -38.88
C GLY A 249 -2.54 -1.35 -39.47
N TYR A 250 -2.75 -2.40 -38.67
CA TYR A 250 -3.49 -3.60 -39.10
C TYR A 250 -4.95 -3.30 -39.42
N LYS A 251 -5.62 -2.48 -38.59
CA LYS A 251 -6.99 -2.03 -38.87
C LYS A 251 -7.07 -1.23 -40.17
N GLU A 252 -6.12 -0.32 -40.39
CA GLU A 252 -6.06 0.50 -41.60
C GLU A 252 -5.88 -0.37 -42.86
N ALA A 253 -5.06 -1.41 -42.76
CA ALA A 253 -4.83 -2.37 -43.84
C ALA A 253 -5.94 -3.43 -44.02
N GLY A 254 -7.02 -3.36 -43.26
CA GLY A 254 -8.13 -4.31 -43.35
C GLY A 254 -7.79 -5.73 -42.89
N ILE A 255 -6.76 -5.89 -42.04
CA ILE A 255 -6.39 -7.18 -41.46
C ILE A 255 -7.44 -7.57 -40.42
N GLU A 256 -7.88 -8.83 -40.44
CA GLU A 256 -8.92 -9.32 -39.52
C GLU A 256 -8.38 -10.17 -38.38
N LYS A 257 -7.22 -10.82 -38.58
CA LYS A 257 -6.61 -11.75 -37.63
C LYS A 257 -5.11 -11.51 -37.52
N TYR A 258 -4.54 -11.80 -36.36
CA TYR A 258 -3.10 -11.77 -36.12
C TYR A 258 -2.68 -13.02 -35.36
N GLU A 259 -1.42 -13.42 -35.54
CA GLU A 259 -0.79 -14.46 -34.75
C GLU A 259 0.01 -13.82 -33.61
N PHE A 260 -0.08 -14.36 -32.40
CA PHE A 260 0.72 -13.92 -31.27
C PHE A 260 2.09 -14.61 -31.32
N SER A 261 3.16 -13.84 -31.50
CA SER A 261 4.53 -14.37 -31.50
C SER A 261 5.29 -13.87 -30.26
N ALA A 262 5.86 -14.80 -29.51
CA ALA A 262 6.75 -14.51 -28.40
C ALA A 262 8.11 -15.16 -28.63
N THR A 263 9.19 -14.43 -28.34
CA THR A 263 10.51 -15.03 -28.24
C THR A 263 10.47 -16.09 -27.14
N LEU A 264 10.77 -17.36 -27.42
CA LEU A 264 10.78 -18.45 -26.45
C LEU A 264 12.20 -18.65 -25.88
N ASP A 265 12.57 -17.86 -24.88
CA ASP A 265 13.84 -17.96 -24.15
C ASP A 265 13.61 -18.24 -22.64
N SER A 266 14.69 -18.33 -21.87
CA SER A 266 14.62 -18.59 -20.42
C SER A 266 13.99 -17.46 -19.59
N ARG A 267 13.70 -16.31 -20.21
CA ARG A 267 13.10 -15.11 -19.62
C ARG A 267 11.65 -14.91 -20.08
N THR A 268 11.17 -15.71 -21.02
CA THR A 268 9.79 -15.65 -21.52
C THR A 268 8.81 -16.06 -20.45
N SER A 269 7.78 -15.24 -20.23
CA SER A 269 6.73 -15.60 -19.27
C SER A 269 5.94 -16.80 -19.78
N GLN A 270 5.42 -17.61 -18.86
CA GLN A 270 4.61 -18.77 -19.21
C GLN A 270 3.39 -18.38 -20.08
N ILE A 271 2.78 -17.22 -19.81
CA ILE A 271 1.66 -16.69 -20.62
C ILE A 271 2.08 -16.45 -22.06
N CYS A 272 3.20 -15.75 -22.26
CA CYS A 272 3.69 -15.46 -23.61
C CYS A 272 4.07 -16.75 -24.35
N SER A 273 4.58 -17.76 -23.63
CA SER A 273 4.88 -19.08 -24.18
C SER A 273 3.62 -19.84 -24.62
N GLU A 274 2.57 -19.83 -23.79
CA GLU A 274 1.30 -20.51 -24.09
C GLU A 274 0.53 -19.85 -25.24
N LEU A 275 0.62 -18.53 -25.38
CA LEU A 275 -0.02 -17.81 -26.47
C LEU A 275 0.80 -17.83 -27.77
N ASN A 276 2.04 -18.31 -27.74
CA ASN A 276 2.91 -18.30 -28.89
C ASN A 276 2.36 -19.19 -30.02
N GLY A 277 2.09 -18.61 -31.17
CA GLY A 277 1.49 -19.28 -32.33
C GLY A 277 -0.04 -19.24 -32.38
N GLU A 278 -0.71 -18.72 -31.34
CA GLU A 278 -2.17 -18.62 -31.32
C GLU A 278 -2.66 -17.48 -32.22
N ILE A 279 -3.79 -17.72 -32.91
CA ILE A 279 -4.39 -16.77 -33.86
C ILE A 279 -5.62 -16.11 -33.23
N PHE A 280 -5.63 -14.78 -33.20
CA PHE A 280 -6.71 -13.98 -32.62
C PHE A 280 -7.35 -13.05 -33.66
N GLU A 281 -8.63 -12.74 -33.49
CA GLU A 281 -9.33 -11.72 -34.28
C GLU A 281 -9.05 -10.32 -33.73
N ILE A 282 -8.78 -9.37 -34.63
CA ILE A 282 -8.52 -7.97 -34.27
C ILE A 282 -9.69 -7.34 -33.51
N LYS A 283 -10.93 -7.71 -33.86
CA LYS A 283 -12.14 -7.23 -33.18
C LYS A 283 -12.27 -7.70 -31.72
N LYS A 284 -11.54 -8.76 -31.34
CA LYS A 284 -11.54 -9.36 -30.00
C LYS A 284 -10.28 -9.04 -29.20
N ILE A 285 -9.51 -8.04 -29.63
CA ILE A 285 -8.30 -7.63 -28.93
C ILE A 285 -8.63 -7.06 -27.56
N ALA A 286 -7.92 -7.58 -26.56
CA ALA A 286 -7.86 -7.10 -25.21
C ALA A 286 -6.39 -6.99 -24.79
N VAL A 287 -5.92 -5.74 -24.65
CA VAL A 287 -4.58 -5.42 -24.15
C VAL A 287 -4.41 -6.05 -22.77
N GLY A 288 -3.33 -6.80 -22.55
CA GLY A 288 -3.08 -7.53 -21.32
C GLY A 288 -3.57 -8.98 -21.31
N LEU A 289 -4.37 -9.40 -22.31
CA LEU A 289 -4.96 -10.73 -22.37
C LEU A 289 -4.48 -11.54 -23.56
N ASN A 290 -4.69 -11.00 -24.76
CA ASN A 290 -4.28 -11.61 -26.03
C ASN A 290 -3.49 -10.61 -26.89
N TYR A 291 -3.24 -9.39 -26.39
CA TYR A 291 -2.47 -8.35 -27.06
C TYR A 291 -1.54 -7.63 -26.08
N PRO A 292 -0.28 -7.35 -26.43
CA PRO A 292 0.68 -6.75 -25.49
C PRO A 292 0.31 -5.32 -25.06
N PRO A 293 0.78 -4.85 -23.88
CA PRO A 293 1.59 -5.56 -22.89
C PRO A 293 0.75 -6.47 -21.97
N MET A 294 1.22 -7.70 -21.76
CA MET A 294 0.46 -8.85 -21.19
C MET A 294 0.24 -8.82 -19.66
N HIS A 295 0.51 -7.71 -18.97
CA HIS A 295 0.75 -7.77 -17.53
C HIS A 295 0.38 -6.49 -16.75
N PRO A 296 -0.81 -6.46 -16.12
CA PRO A 296 -0.98 -5.93 -14.78
C PRO A 296 -0.90 -7.08 -13.75
N ARG A 297 -0.15 -6.85 -12.68
CA ARG A 297 0.15 -7.78 -11.58
C ARG A 297 -1.12 -8.09 -10.78
N CYS A 298 -1.77 -9.23 -11.00
CA CYS A 298 -3.12 -9.47 -10.47
C CYS A 298 -3.23 -10.65 -9.50
N PHE A 299 -4.32 -10.63 -8.73
CA PHE A 299 -4.75 -11.68 -7.80
C PHE A 299 -5.84 -12.55 -8.45
N ASP A 300 -6.11 -13.73 -7.89
CA ASP A 300 -7.24 -14.54 -8.31
C ASP A 300 -8.58 -13.92 -7.87
N LYS A 301 -9.69 -14.42 -8.45
CA LYS A 301 -11.04 -13.91 -8.18
C LYS A 301 -11.54 -14.16 -6.75
N ASN A 302 -10.91 -15.07 -6.01
CA ASN A 302 -11.30 -15.43 -4.65
C ASN A 302 -10.43 -14.74 -3.60
N THR A 303 -9.44 -13.94 -3.99
CA THR A 303 -8.61 -13.19 -3.04
C THR A 303 -9.43 -12.06 -2.41
N GLU A 304 -9.34 -11.97 -1.09
CA GLU A 304 -9.94 -10.92 -0.28
C GLU A 304 -8.93 -9.82 0.05
N VAL A 305 -9.43 -8.61 0.22
CA VAL A 305 -8.69 -7.44 0.69
C VAL A 305 -9.42 -6.83 1.88
N TYR A 306 -8.66 -6.35 2.86
CA TYR A 306 -9.22 -5.70 4.04
C TYR A 306 -9.60 -4.25 3.70
N THR A 307 -10.85 -3.89 3.96
CA THR A 307 -11.39 -2.55 3.70
C THR A 307 -11.87 -1.88 4.98
N ASN A 308 -12.18 -0.59 4.90
CA ASN A 308 -12.85 0.14 5.99
C ASN A 308 -14.20 -0.48 6.39
N ASN A 309 -14.78 -1.34 5.54
CA ASN A 309 -16.01 -2.08 5.79
C ASN A 309 -15.79 -3.57 6.10
N GLY A 310 -14.56 -3.98 6.43
CA GLY A 310 -14.19 -5.39 6.65
C GLY A 310 -13.61 -6.07 5.41
N TRP A 311 -13.49 -7.40 5.44
CA TRP A 311 -12.99 -8.18 4.31
C TRP A 311 -13.98 -8.14 3.13
N LYS A 312 -13.44 -7.92 1.93
CA LYS A 312 -14.20 -7.98 0.67
C LYS A 312 -13.37 -8.69 -0.38
N LEU A 313 -14.03 -9.39 -1.30
CA LEU A 313 -13.36 -9.88 -2.51
C LEU A 313 -12.94 -8.69 -3.37
N PHE A 314 -11.81 -8.81 -4.08
CA PHE A 314 -11.35 -7.76 -4.99
C PHE A 314 -12.43 -7.32 -6.01
N LYS A 315 -13.25 -8.27 -6.48
CA LYS A 315 -14.36 -8.01 -7.41
C LYS A 315 -15.54 -7.23 -6.81
N ASP A 316 -15.65 -7.17 -5.48
CA ASP A 316 -16.79 -6.59 -4.76
C ASP A 316 -16.45 -5.20 -4.16
N LEU A 317 -15.25 -4.69 -4.46
CA LEU A 317 -14.83 -3.34 -4.10
C LEU A 317 -15.66 -2.29 -4.85
N LYS A 318 -15.97 -1.20 -4.16
CA LYS A 318 -16.71 -0.05 -4.68
C LYS A 318 -15.84 1.21 -4.61
N ASP A 319 -16.16 2.22 -5.41
CA ASP A 319 -15.35 3.45 -5.55
C ASP A 319 -15.01 4.16 -4.24
N LYS A 320 -15.82 4.02 -3.19
CA LYS A 320 -15.62 4.64 -1.86
C LYS A 320 -14.94 3.74 -0.83
N ASP A 321 -14.62 2.49 -1.19
CA ASP A 321 -13.94 1.58 -0.28
C ASP A 321 -12.48 2.01 -0.14
N LEU A 322 -12.02 2.13 1.10
CA LEU A 322 -10.61 2.31 1.42
C LEU A 322 -10.03 0.93 1.66
N VAL A 323 -8.93 0.61 0.99
CA VAL A 323 -8.17 -0.63 1.19
C VAL A 323 -7.02 -0.39 2.15
N TYR A 324 -6.77 -1.36 3.02
CA TYR A 324 -5.69 -1.31 3.99
C TYR A 324 -4.40 -1.79 3.33
N THR A 325 -3.46 -0.88 3.14
CA THR A 325 -2.18 -1.11 2.47
C THR A 325 -1.01 -0.97 3.44
N ILE A 326 0.20 -1.34 3.00
CA ILE A 326 1.42 -1.20 3.80
C ILE A 326 2.41 -0.36 3.00
N ASN A 327 2.95 0.66 3.66
CA ASN A 327 4.06 1.43 3.12
C ASN A 327 5.34 0.58 3.19
N PRO A 328 5.99 0.27 2.05
CA PRO A 328 7.13 -0.65 2.02
C PRO A 328 8.40 -0.09 2.67
N GLU A 329 8.47 1.22 2.92
CA GLU A 329 9.66 1.86 3.52
C GLU A 329 9.67 1.76 5.04
N ASN A 330 8.54 2.02 5.69
CA ASN A 330 8.41 2.03 7.15
C ASN A 330 7.55 0.87 7.70
N LEU A 331 6.89 0.11 6.82
CA LEU A 331 5.98 -1.00 7.12
C LEU A 331 4.73 -0.60 7.92
N GLU A 332 4.44 0.70 7.96
CA GLU A 332 3.24 1.24 8.60
C GLU A 332 2.04 1.04 7.67
N PRO A 333 0.85 0.75 8.22
CA PRO A 333 -0.33 0.57 7.42
C PRO A 333 -0.97 1.91 7.04
N GLU A 334 -1.55 1.97 5.84
CA GLU A 334 -2.18 3.16 5.28
C GLU A 334 -3.51 2.81 4.61
N TRP A 335 -4.54 3.62 4.87
CA TRP A 335 -5.79 3.56 4.10
C TRP A 335 -5.59 4.25 2.75
N GLN A 336 -5.78 3.50 1.67
CA GLN A 336 -5.70 4.04 0.31
C GLN A 336 -6.99 3.76 -0.44
N GLN A 337 -7.44 4.71 -1.25
CA GLN A 337 -8.56 4.52 -2.15
C GLN A 337 -8.07 3.89 -3.46
N PRO A 338 -8.65 2.77 -3.93
CA PRO A 338 -8.34 2.24 -5.25
C PRO A 338 -8.66 3.28 -6.33
N ILE A 339 -7.68 3.57 -7.18
CA ILE A 339 -7.82 4.54 -8.28
C ILE A 339 -8.39 3.91 -9.56
N ASN A 340 -8.28 2.58 -9.71
CA ASN A 340 -8.77 1.84 -10.86
C ASN A 340 -9.01 0.37 -10.51
N TYR A 341 -9.95 -0.26 -11.20
CA TYR A 341 -10.32 -1.68 -11.03
C TYR A 341 -10.02 -2.45 -12.31
N ILE A 342 -9.11 -3.42 -12.21
CA ILE A 342 -8.65 -4.23 -13.35
C ILE A 342 -9.18 -5.65 -13.18
N SER A 343 -9.89 -6.16 -14.20
CA SER A 343 -10.38 -7.53 -14.23
C SER A 343 -10.27 -8.10 -15.64
N TYR A 344 -9.71 -9.31 -15.75
CA TYR A 344 -9.59 -10.05 -17.00
C TYR A 344 -9.54 -11.55 -16.72
N LYS A 345 -9.85 -12.37 -17.73
CA LYS A 345 -9.73 -13.82 -17.63
C LYS A 345 -8.25 -14.19 -17.77
N TYR A 346 -7.66 -14.88 -16.82
CA TYR A 346 -6.28 -15.35 -16.94
C TYR A 346 -6.24 -16.74 -17.59
N GLN A 347 -5.42 -16.92 -18.62
CA GLN A 347 -5.08 -18.23 -19.19
C GLN A 347 -3.63 -18.56 -18.81
N GLY A 348 -3.44 -19.71 -18.16
CA GLY A 348 -2.16 -20.20 -17.67
C GLY A 348 -2.15 -20.55 -16.18
N SER A 349 -0.99 -21.00 -15.71
CA SER A 349 -0.80 -21.39 -14.30
C SER A 349 -0.56 -20.19 -13.39
N MET A 350 -1.39 -20.06 -12.34
CA MET A 350 -1.17 -19.09 -11.26
C MET A 350 -0.33 -19.71 -10.14
N ILE A 351 0.36 -18.87 -9.37
CA ILE A 351 1.16 -19.28 -8.22
C ILE A 351 0.33 -19.21 -6.95
N SER A 352 0.21 -20.33 -6.25
CA SER A 352 -0.42 -20.40 -4.92
C SER A 352 0.62 -20.38 -3.81
N PHE A 353 0.53 -19.36 -2.95
CA PHE A 353 1.24 -19.27 -1.69
C PHE A 353 0.30 -19.62 -0.55
N LYS A 354 0.39 -20.86 -0.06
CA LYS A 354 -0.44 -21.35 1.03
C LYS A 354 0.40 -21.78 2.23
N ASN A 355 0.10 -21.19 3.38
CA ASN A 355 0.64 -21.61 4.68
C ASN A 355 -0.35 -21.29 5.81
N SER A 356 0.05 -21.52 7.07
CA SER A 356 -0.82 -21.26 8.23
C SER A 356 -1.16 -19.78 8.47
N ARG A 357 -0.48 -18.84 7.80
CA ARG A 357 -0.63 -17.40 7.99
C ARG A 357 -1.37 -16.69 6.86
N PHE A 358 -1.39 -17.26 5.65
CA PHE A 358 -2.12 -16.70 4.50
C PHE A 358 -2.31 -17.75 3.40
N ASP A 359 -3.35 -17.55 2.59
CA ASP A 359 -3.67 -18.28 1.36
C ASP A 359 -3.82 -17.25 0.25
N LEU A 360 -2.89 -17.25 -0.70
CA LEU A 360 -2.78 -16.20 -1.72
C LEU A 360 -2.52 -16.84 -3.08
N VAL A 361 -3.32 -16.49 -4.09
CA VAL A 361 -3.11 -16.94 -5.48
C VAL A 361 -2.93 -15.74 -6.39
N VAL A 362 -1.81 -15.71 -7.11
CA VAL A 362 -1.40 -14.57 -7.94
C VAL A 362 -0.84 -15.00 -9.28
N THR A 363 -0.85 -14.09 -10.25
CA THR A 363 -0.16 -14.31 -11.52
C THR A 363 1.37 -14.41 -11.29
N PRO A 364 2.13 -15.17 -12.10
CA PRO A 364 3.58 -15.35 -11.90
C PRO A 364 4.37 -14.05 -11.83
N ASN A 365 3.94 -13.03 -12.57
CA ASN A 365 4.56 -11.70 -12.64
C ASN A 365 4.16 -10.76 -11.48
N HIS A 366 3.33 -11.22 -10.53
CA HIS A 366 2.83 -10.39 -9.43
C HIS A 366 3.95 -9.95 -8.49
N SER A 367 3.89 -8.73 -7.94
CA SER A 367 4.92 -8.25 -7.01
C SER A 367 4.58 -8.51 -5.57
N ILE A 368 5.47 -9.21 -4.88
CA ILE A 368 5.34 -9.61 -3.49
C ILE A 368 6.41 -8.90 -2.67
N LEU A 369 5.99 -8.31 -1.55
CA LEU A 369 6.91 -7.72 -0.58
C LEU A 369 7.62 -8.82 0.22
N VAL A 370 8.93 -8.92 0.04
CA VAL A 370 9.76 -9.96 0.65
C VAL A 370 11.02 -9.41 1.31
N GLN A 371 11.51 -10.13 2.31
CA GLN A 371 12.79 -9.90 2.97
C GLN A 371 13.74 -11.08 2.67
N ASN A 372 15.00 -10.79 2.39
CA ASN A 372 16.01 -11.82 2.13
C ASN A 372 16.52 -12.45 3.44
N MET A 373 16.33 -13.76 3.62
CA MET A 373 16.76 -14.50 4.80
C MET A 373 18.14 -15.15 4.68
N ASP A 374 18.86 -14.96 3.56
CA ASP A 374 20.18 -15.56 3.37
C ASP A 374 21.25 -14.86 4.22
N ASN A 375 21.86 -15.59 5.16
CA ASN A 375 22.83 -15.01 6.10
C ASN A 375 24.06 -14.37 5.41
N SER A 376 24.37 -14.77 4.18
CA SER A 376 25.46 -14.18 3.38
C SER A 376 25.15 -12.76 2.88
N VAL A 377 23.87 -12.39 2.81
CA VAL A 377 23.41 -11.10 2.28
C VAL A 377 23.23 -10.11 3.42
N LYS A 378 24.05 -9.04 3.43
CA LYS A 378 24.00 -7.97 4.44
C LYS A 378 22.71 -7.15 4.38
N ASP A 379 22.18 -6.92 3.18
CA ASP A 379 20.96 -6.14 3.00
C ASP A 379 19.71 -6.97 3.31
N LYS A 380 19.02 -6.59 4.38
CA LYS A 380 17.79 -7.21 4.88
C LYS A 380 16.55 -6.33 4.70
N SER A 381 16.64 -5.31 3.85
CA SER A 381 15.49 -4.45 3.55
C SER A 381 14.36 -5.23 2.86
N TRP A 382 13.13 -4.76 3.08
CA TRP A 382 11.95 -5.28 2.39
C TRP A 382 11.94 -4.77 0.95
N LYS A 383 11.76 -5.67 -0.01
CA LYS A 383 11.76 -5.34 -1.44
C LYS A 383 10.64 -6.06 -2.15
N LEU A 384 10.11 -5.44 -3.19
CA LEU A 384 9.19 -6.09 -4.12
C LEU A 384 9.96 -7.05 -5.02
N LYS A 385 9.51 -8.30 -5.08
CA LYS A 385 10.00 -9.31 -6.02
C LYS A 385 8.86 -9.95 -6.78
N GLU A 386 9.17 -10.44 -7.96
CA GLU A 386 8.22 -11.17 -8.77
C GLU A 386 7.87 -12.52 -8.14
N ALA A 387 6.59 -12.89 -8.13
CA ALA A 387 6.09 -14.10 -7.49
C ALA A 387 6.76 -15.37 -8.02
N SER A 388 7.08 -15.44 -9.32
CA SER A 388 7.83 -16.54 -9.95
C SER A 388 9.20 -16.80 -9.29
N THR A 389 9.82 -15.77 -8.72
CA THR A 389 11.12 -15.84 -8.04
C THR A 389 11.01 -16.10 -6.54
N VAL A 390 9.79 -16.05 -5.99
CA VAL A 390 9.50 -16.27 -4.58
C VAL A 390 9.05 -17.71 -4.41
N GLY A 391 9.87 -18.54 -3.76
CA GLY A 391 9.56 -19.95 -3.54
C GLY A 391 10.28 -20.54 -2.34
N ARG A 392 9.95 -21.79 -2.00
CA ARG A 392 10.54 -22.49 -0.83
C ARG A 392 12.07 -22.51 -0.83
N LYS A 393 12.70 -22.57 -2.01
CA LYS A 393 14.17 -22.56 -2.16
C LYS A 393 14.78 -21.15 -2.17
N SER A 394 13.98 -20.11 -2.34
CA SER A 394 14.45 -18.75 -2.64
C SER A 394 15.04 -18.00 -1.44
N LYS A 395 15.05 -18.59 -0.23
CA LYS A 395 15.45 -17.94 1.04
C LYS A 395 14.74 -16.60 1.29
N HIS A 396 13.55 -16.37 0.73
CA HIS A 396 12.76 -15.15 0.98
C HIS A 396 11.67 -15.39 2.03
N LYS A 397 11.42 -14.38 2.86
CA LYS A 397 10.31 -14.31 3.80
C LYS A 397 9.30 -13.28 3.29
N MET A 398 8.03 -13.68 3.17
CA MET A 398 6.94 -12.78 2.81
C MET A 398 6.51 -11.94 4.01
N PHE A 399 6.10 -10.70 3.74
CA PHE A 399 5.58 -9.82 4.78
C PHE A 399 4.19 -10.29 5.21
N ALA A 400 3.96 -10.37 6.51
CA ALA A 400 2.72 -10.86 7.11
C ALA A 400 2.49 -10.21 8.48
N GLY A 401 2.78 -8.91 8.60
CA GLY A 401 2.63 -8.13 9.83
C GLY A 401 2.32 -6.68 9.45
N LEU A 402 2.48 -5.76 10.40
CA LEU A 402 2.46 -4.32 10.18
C LEU A 402 3.12 -3.61 11.37
N ASN A 403 3.62 -2.40 11.16
CA ASN A 403 4.11 -1.53 12.22
C ASN A 403 2.98 -0.60 12.66
N TRP A 404 2.39 -0.85 13.83
CA TRP A 404 1.29 -0.06 14.37
C TRP A 404 1.73 0.68 15.62
N ASN A 405 1.73 2.00 15.57
CA ASN A 405 2.04 2.85 16.72
C ASN A 405 0.76 3.14 17.54
N GLY A 406 -0.36 3.45 16.86
CA GLY A 406 -1.66 3.75 17.47
C GLY A 406 -1.65 4.94 18.43
N VAL A 407 -2.78 5.16 19.10
CA VAL A 407 -2.97 6.25 20.06
C VAL A 407 -2.95 5.72 21.49
N TYR A 408 -2.09 6.29 22.33
CA TYR A 408 -2.16 6.03 23.77
C TYR A 408 -3.22 6.92 24.42
N LYS A 409 -4.14 6.32 25.19
CA LYS A 409 -5.13 7.03 26.01
C LYS A 409 -4.97 6.65 27.47
N LYS A 410 -5.31 7.56 28.38
CA LYS A 410 -5.39 7.27 29.83
C LYS A 410 -6.80 6.93 30.31
N TYR A 411 -7.81 7.37 29.56
CA TYR A 411 -9.22 7.15 29.87
C TYR A 411 -10.06 7.18 28.59
N GLU A 412 -11.29 6.71 28.70
CA GLU A 412 -12.34 6.85 27.68
C GLU A 412 -13.65 7.30 28.36
N ILE A 413 -14.55 7.90 27.59
CA ILE A 413 -15.89 8.23 28.06
C ILE A 413 -16.85 7.11 27.67
N LEU A 414 -17.57 6.57 28.66
CA LEU A 414 -18.59 5.54 28.46
C LEU A 414 -19.85 5.93 29.24
N ALA A 415 -20.97 6.10 28.53
CA ALA A 415 -22.26 6.53 29.06
C ALA A 415 -22.22 7.87 29.84
N GLY A 416 -21.30 8.75 29.44
CA GLY A 416 -21.06 10.05 30.07
C GLY A 416 -20.12 10.00 31.28
N GLU A 417 -19.63 8.83 31.67
CA GLU A 417 -18.70 8.65 32.78
C GLU A 417 -17.26 8.49 32.28
N LYS A 418 -16.30 9.02 33.04
CA LYS A 418 -14.86 8.86 32.75
C LYS A 418 -14.36 7.53 33.28
N VAL A 419 -13.95 6.63 32.39
CA VAL A 419 -13.43 5.30 32.72
C VAL A 419 -11.94 5.23 32.43
N GLU A 420 -11.14 4.77 33.39
CA GLU A 420 -9.71 4.47 33.16
C GLU A 420 -9.55 3.46 32.02
N ILE A 421 -8.54 3.67 31.15
CA ILE A 421 -8.47 2.98 29.84
C ILE A 421 -8.40 1.45 29.95
N GLU A 422 -7.63 0.90 30.90
CA GLU A 422 -7.55 -0.55 31.04
C GLU A 422 -8.87 -1.13 31.53
N THR A 423 -9.52 -0.45 32.46
CA THR A 423 -10.84 -0.81 32.99
C THR A 423 -11.90 -0.77 31.88
N TYR A 424 -11.87 0.26 31.03
CA TYR A 424 -12.73 0.37 29.85
C TYR A 424 -12.50 -0.79 28.87
N LEU A 425 -11.25 -1.09 28.54
CA LEU A 425 -10.90 -2.15 27.60
C LEU A 425 -11.30 -3.54 28.11
N LYS A 426 -11.06 -3.82 29.39
CA LYS A 426 -11.49 -5.09 30.02
C LYS A 426 -13.01 -5.22 30.00
N PHE A 427 -13.72 -4.18 30.39
CA PHE A 427 -15.19 -4.18 30.36
C PHE A 427 -15.72 -4.41 28.95
N MET A 428 -15.24 -3.65 27.96
CA MET A 428 -15.67 -3.78 26.57
C MET A 428 -15.32 -5.15 25.99
N ALA A 429 -14.19 -5.74 26.37
CA ALA A 429 -13.80 -7.08 25.93
C ALA A 429 -14.78 -8.14 26.45
N TYR A 430 -15.11 -8.11 27.75
CA TYR A 430 -16.07 -9.04 28.34
C TYR A 430 -17.51 -8.81 27.84
N TRP A 431 -17.88 -7.56 27.59
CA TRP A 431 -19.17 -7.21 27.00
C TRP A 431 -19.30 -7.75 25.58
N LEU A 432 -18.29 -7.53 24.74
CA LEU A 432 -18.32 -7.97 23.36
C LEU A 432 -18.28 -9.50 23.24
N SER A 433 -17.62 -10.20 24.17
CA SER A 433 -17.67 -11.66 24.22
C SER A 433 -19.04 -12.18 24.69
N ASP A 434 -19.41 -11.95 25.96
CA ASP A 434 -20.50 -12.65 26.65
C ASP A 434 -21.58 -11.70 27.23
N GLY A 435 -21.54 -10.44 26.80
CA GLY A 435 -22.51 -9.43 27.17
C GLY A 435 -23.87 -9.60 26.49
N SER A 436 -24.93 -9.36 27.27
CA SER A 436 -26.33 -9.25 26.85
C SER A 436 -27.00 -8.06 27.53
N CYS A 437 -27.89 -7.37 26.82
CA CYS A 437 -28.62 -6.21 27.34
C CYS A 437 -30.11 -6.45 27.12
N THR A 438 -30.90 -6.27 28.18
CA THR A 438 -32.36 -6.44 28.16
C THR A 438 -33.01 -5.18 28.71
N LEU A 439 -34.05 -4.70 28.02
CA LEU A 439 -34.84 -3.57 28.49
C LEU A 439 -35.69 -4.03 29.68
N ASP A 440 -35.61 -3.31 30.80
CA ASP A 440 -36.40 -3.54 32.00
C ASP A 440 -37.08 -2.24 32.43
N LYS A 441 -38.39 -2.17 32.16
CA LYS A 441 -39.23 -0.97 32.32
C LYS A 441 -38.60 0.24 31.60
N ASN A 442 -37.98 1.15 32.36
CA ASN A 442 -37.37 2.40 31.86
C ASN A 442 -35.83 2.40 31.93
N SER A 443 -35.21 1.24 32.15
CA SER A 443 -33.77 1.06 32.28
C SER A 443 -33.33 -0.20 31.55
N TYR A 444 -32.03 -0.52 31.64
CA TYR A 444 -31.45 -1.71 31.04
C TYR A 444 -30.76 -2.59 32.08
N ASN A 445 -31.01 -3.88 31.97
CA ASN A 445 -30.27 -4.94 32.64
C ASN A 445 -29.18 -5.45 31.70
N ILE A 446 -27.94 -5.08 32.01
CA ILE A 446 -26.73 -5.48 31.33
C ILE A 446 -26.16 -6.68 32.09
N LYS A 447 -25.94 -7.79 31.40
CA LYS A 447 -25.46 -9.03 31.98
C LYS A 447 -24.27 -9.55 31.18
N ILE A 448 -23.18 -9.83 31.86
CA ILE A 448 -22.02 -10.57 31.32
C ILE A 448 -22.06 -11.96 31.95
N ALA A 449 -22.34 -12.98 31.14
CA ALA A 449 -22.42 -14.36 31.61
C ALA A 449 -21.00 -14.91 31.85
N GLN A 450 -20.70 -15.34 33.07
CA GLN A 450 -19.43 -16.00 33.38
C GLN A 450 -19.54 -16.83 34.67
N CYS A 451 -19.14 -18.10 34.57
CA CYS A 451 -18.96 -18.98 35.71
C CYS A 451 -17.66 -18.62 36.44
N ASN A 452 -17.66 -18.64 37.78
CA ASN A 452 -16.51 -18.22 38.60
C ASN A 452 -16.03 -16.78 38.25
N ASN A 453 -16.91 -15.80 38.38
CA ASN A 453 -16.68 -14.40 37.99
C ASN A 453 -15.90 -13.54 39.01
N ASN A 454 -15.27 -14.15 40.03
CA ASN A 454 -14.51 -13.42 41.06
C ASN A 454 -13.41 -12.54 40.45
N TRP A 455 -12.59 -13.15 39.58
CA TRP A 455 -11.49 -12.46 38.91
C TRP A 455 -11.98 -11.32 38.02
N MET A 456 -13.13 -11.51 37.35
CA MET A 456 -13.72 -10.51 36.47
C MET A 456 -14.24 -9.32 37.26
N TYR A 457 -14.89 -9.58 38.40
CA TYR A 457 -15.32 -8.55 39.33
C TYR A 457 -14.12 -7.76 39.89
N ASP A 458 -13.04 -8.45 40.26
CA ASP A 458 -11.82 -7.83 40.76
C ASP A 458 -11.15 -6.91 39.73
N GLU A 459 -11.10 -7.34 38.47
CA GLU A 459 -10.57 -6.54 37.35
C GLU A 459 -11.43 -5.31 37.02
N LEU A 460 -12.73 -5.34 37.35
CA LEU A 460 -13.69 -4.25 37.14
C LEU A 460 -14.00 -3.43 38.39
N LYS A 461 -13.23 -3.56 39.48
CA LYS A 461 -13.47 -2.80 40.74
C LYS A 461 -13.50 -1.28 40.57
N LYS A 462 -12.74 -0.75 39.61
CA LYS A 462 -12.65 0.69 39.31
C LYS A 462 -13.70 1.15 38.29
N PHE A 463 -14.58 0.26 37.85
CA PHE A 463 -15.62 0.62 36.88
C PHE A 463 -16.65 1.54 37.57
N PRO A 464 -17.04 2.67 36.95
CA PRO A 464 -17.86 3.67 37.63
C PRO A 464 -19.32 3.26 37.83
N PHE A 465 -19.77 2.20 37.16
CA PHE A 465 -21.12 1.68 37.31
C PHE A 465 -21.17 0.57 38.35
N LYS A 466 -22.22 0.57 39.19
CA LYS A 466 -22.41 -0.45 40.22
C LYS A 466 -22.60 -1.84 39.59
N ILE A 467 -21.69 -2.75 39.92
CA ILE A 467 -21.71 -4.15 39.48
C ILE A 467 -22.32 -5.01 40.59
N TYR A 468 -23.38 -5.75 40.25
CA TYR A 468 -23.98 -6.78 41.08
C TYR A 468 -23.39 -8.14 40.69
N LYS A 469 -22.75 -8.79 41.65
CA LYS A 469 -22.15 -10.10 41.44
C LYS A 469 -23.18 -11.20 41.71
N CYS A 470 -23.53 -11.94 40.67
CA CYS A 470 -24.42 -13.10 40.75
C CYS A 470 -23.61 -14.40 40.60
N LYS A 471 -24.24 -15.56 40.82
CA LYS A 471 -23.57 -16.87 40.78
C LYS A 471 -22.87 -17.16 39.44
N GLU A 472 -23.51 -16.83 38.33
CA GLU A 472 -23.05 -17.15 36.96
C GLU A 472 -22.98 -15.92 36.04
N SER A 473 -22.99 -14.72 36.63
CA SER A 473 -22.90 -13.48 35.85
C SER A 473 -22.54 -12.27 36.68
N LEU A 474 -22.02 -11.24 36.01
CA LEU A 474 -22.01 -9.88 36.52
C LEU A 474 -23.18 -9.11 35.91
N MET A 475 -23.94 -8.39 36.74
CA MET A 475 -25.11 -7.62 36.33
C MET A 475 -24.91 -6.13 36.63
N ILE A 476 -25.36 -5.29 35.71
CA ILE A 476 -25.34 -3.83 35.86
C ILE A 476 -26.72 -3.32 35.44
N HIS A 477 -27.34 -2.52 36.30
CA HIS A 477 -28.61 -1.87 35.99
C HIS A 477 -28.35 -0.38 35.76
N ASN A 478 -28.31 0.06 34.49
CA ASN A 478 -28.07 1.45 34.15
C ASN A 478 -28.65 1.80 32.77
N LYS A 479 -29.46 2.87 32.72
CA LYS A 479 -30.13 3.32 31.51
C LYS A 479 -29.14 3.78 30.43
N LYS A 480 -28.30 4.78 30.74
CA LYS A 480 -27.37 5.40 29.77
C LYS A 480 -26.38 4.36 29.21
N LEU A 481 -25.84 3.50 30.08
CA LEU A 481 -24.90 2.48 29.67
C LEU A 481 -25.57 1.46 28.74
N GLY A 482 -26.81 1.05 29.03
CA GLY A 482 -27.55 0.13 28.16
C GLY A 482 -27.84 0.73 26.79
N GLU A 483 -28.25 2.01 26.74
CA GLU A 483 -28.49 2.75 25.49
C GLU A 483 -27.23 2.85 24.62
N GLU A 484 -26.06 2.97 25.24
CA GLU A 484 -24.80 2.99 24.51
C GLU A 484 -24.38 1.59 24.06
N LEU A 485 -24.49 0.58 24.93
CA LEU A 485 -24.02 -0.77 24.63
C LEU A 485 -24.82 -1.49 23.53
N ILE A 486 -26.12 -1.19 23.40
CA ILE A 486 -26.97 -1.76 22.34
C ILE A 486 -26.50 -1.36 20.93
N LYS A 487 -25.77 -0.25 20.81
CA LYS A 487 -25.22 0.23 19.53
C LYS A 487 -24.14 -0.72 18.97
N PHE A 488 -23.53 -1.56 19.80
CA PHE A 488 -22.48 -2.49 19.40
C PHE A 488 -23.00 -3.83 18.85
N GLY A 489 -24.27 -3.91 18.47
CA GLY A 489 -24.85 -5.06 17.78
C GLY A 489 -25.21 -6.25 18.67
N LYS A 490 -25.78 -7.29 18.04
CA LYS A 490 -26.16 -8.58 18.67
C LYS A 490 -25.14 -9.66 18.30
N ALA A 491 -25.27 -10.88 18.83
CA ALA A 491 -24.31 -11.98 18.63
C ALA A 491 -23.74 -12.11 17.20
N THR A 492 -24.58 -12.04 16.16
CA THR A 492 -24.19 -12.17 14.75
C THR A 492 -23.80 -10.86 14.06
N THR A 493 -24.01 -9.71 14.70
CA THR A 493 -23.73 -8.37 14.15
C THR A 493 -22.83 -7.52 15.04
N LYS A 494 -22.26 -8.10 16.11
CA LYS A 494 -21.35 -7.42 17.02
C LYS A 494 -20.11 -6.92 16.28
N PHE A 495 -19.54 -5.81 16.73
CA PHE A 495 -18.32 -5.23 16.16
C PHE A 495 -17.51 -4.51 17.24
N ILE A 496 -16.21 -4.31 17.00
CA ILE A 496 -15.33 -3.54 17.89
C ILE A 496 -15.32 -2.08 17.41
N PRO A 497 -15.58 -1.10 18.30
CA PRO A 497 -15.61 0.31 17.92
C PRO A 497 -14.23 0.86 17.55
N ASP A 498 -14.22 1.88 16.68
CA ASP A 498 -13.00 2.49 16.15
C ASP A 498 -12.10 3.05 17.25
N ASN A 499 -12.68 3.60 18.32
CA ASN A 499 -11.91 4.12 19.46
C ASN A 499 -11.06 3.06 20.18
N ILE A 500 -11.36 1.76 20.03
CA ILE A 500 -10.52 0.65 20.49
C ILE A 500 -9.52 0.26 19.39
N LYS A 501 -9.95 0.21 18.13
CA LYS A 501 -9.10 -0.16 16.98
C LYS A 501 -7.97 0.83 16.72
N GLU A 502 -8.11 2.08 17.14
CA GLU A 502 -7.12 3.14 16.98
C GLU A 502 -6.06 3.18 18.10
N LEU A 503 -6.22 2.39 19.16
CA LEU A 503 -5.33 2.45 20.33
C LEU A 503 -3.93 1.89 20.05
N SER A 504 -2.96 2.23 20.90
CA SER A 504 -1.60 1.70 20.82
C SER A 504 -1.58 0.17 20.92
N HIS A 505 -0.52 -0.45 20.39
CA HIS A 505 -0.43 -1.91 20.38
C HIS A 505 -0.44 -2.53 21.78
N GLU A 506 0.03 -1.82 22.83
CA GLU A 506 -0.05 -2.27 24.22
C GLU A 506 -1.50 -2.33 24.72
N LEU A 507 -2.28 -1.28 24.46
CA LEU A 507 -3.68 -1.20 24.87
C LEU A 507 -4.53 -2.23 24.11
N ILE A 508 -4.29 -2.42 22.81
CA ILE A 508 -4.95 -3.48 22.03
C ILE A 508 -4.65 -4.87 22.60
N LYS A 509 -3.41 -5.13 23.04
CA LYS A 509 -3.07 -6.40 23.70
C LYS A 509 -3.87 -6.61 24.98
N ILE A 510 -4.09 -5.56 25.79
CA ILE A 510 -4.90 -5.66 27.01
C ILE A 510 -6.33 -6.08 26.65
N PHE A 511 -6.93 -5.46 25.63
CA PHE A 511 -8.26 -5.83 25.14
C PHE A 511 -8.31 -7.30 24.67
N LEU A 512 -7.39 -7.73 23.81
CA LEU A 512 -7.36 -9.11 23.29
C LEU A 512 -7.17 -10.14 24.40
N LEU A 513 -6.29 -9.87 25.37
CA LEU A 513 -6.08 -10.76 26.52
C LEU A 513 -7.32 -10.81 27.42
N ALA A 514 -7.98 -9.68 27.67
CA ALA A 514 -9.24 -9.65 28.42
C ALA A 514 -10.34 -10.45 27.69
N TYR A 515 -10.49 -10.25 26.38
CA TYR A 515 -11.46 -11.00 25.57
C TYR A 515 -11.19 -12.50 25.67
N SER A 516 -9.91 -12.90 25.61
CA SER A 516 -9.52 -14.31 25.71
C SER A 516 -9.85 -14.97 27.05
N LYS A 517 -9.94 -14.19 28.14
CA LYS A 517 -10.31 -14.73 29.47
C LYS A 517 -11.80 -15.06 29.56
N ALA A 518 -12.63 -14.38 28.78
CA ALA A 518 -14.08 -14.57 28.79
C ALA A 518 -14.50 -15.68 27.81
N ASP A 519 -14.10 -15.57 26.54
CA ASP A 519 -14.55 -16.44 25.45
C ASP A 519 -13.39 -17.01 24.61
N GLY A 520 -12.17 -17.03 25.17
CA GLY A 520 -10.98 -17.57 24.51
C GLY A 520 -10.62 -18.97 24.99
N THR A 521 -9.97 -19.74 24.12
CA THR A 521 -9.31 -20.99 24.50
C THR A 521 -7.80 -20.84 24.39
N ILE A 522 -7.07 -21.13 25.47
CA ILE A 522 -5.60 -21.13 25.48
C ILE A 522 -5.10 -22.56 25.27
N LYS A 523 -4.39 -22.79 24.18
CA LYS A 523 -3.67 -24.04 23.92
C LYS A 523 -2.20 -23.87 24.21
N LYS A 524 -1.70 -24.67 25.15
CA LYS A 524 -0.29 -24.66 25.56
C LYS A 524 0.62 -25.02 24.40
N GLY A 525 1.70 -24.26 24.24
CA GLY A 525 2.71 -24.54 23.23
C GLY A 525 3.37 -25.90 23.47
N LYS A 526 3.62 -26.63 22.38
CA LYS A 526 4.32 -27.92 22.45
C LYS A 526 5.82 -27.69 22.70
N ILE A 527 6.48 -28.67 23.31
CA ILE A 527 7.95 -28.73 23.34
C ILE A 527 8.38 -29.60 22.17
N TRP A 528 9.29 -29.11 21.34
CA TRP A 528 9.86 -29.88 20.24
C TRP A 528 11.36 -29.61 20.15
N LYS A 529 12.17 -30.67 20.22
CA LYS A 529 13.65 -30.59 20.19
C LYS A 529 14.24 -29.53 21.14
N GLY A 530 13.72 -29.46 22.37
CA GLY A 530 14.16 -28.51 23.40
C GLY A 530 13.61 -27.09 23.27
N TYR A 531 12.92 -26.76 22.17
CA TYR A 531 12.27 -25.46 21.99
C TYR A 531 10.81 -25.51 22.46
N LYS A 532 10.44 -24.61 23.38
CA LYS A 532 9.05 -24.42 23.84
C LYS A 532 8.36 -23.39 22.96
N PHE A 533 7.35 -23.83 22.22
CA PHE A 533 6.52 -22.91 21.43
C PHE A 533 5.67 -22.02 22.36
N ASN A 534 5.30 -20.84 21.88
CA ASN A 534 4.38 -19.96 22.59
C ASN A 534 2.98 -20.58 22.69
N ASP A 535 2.26 -20.19 23.74
CA ASP A 535 0.83 -20.50 23.85
C ASP A 535 0.07 -19.85 22.69
N SER A 536 -0.97 -20.54 22.22
CA SER A 536 -1.88 -20.02 21.20
C SER A 536 -3.24 -19.73 21.81
N ILE A 537 -3.84 -18.62 21.42
CA ILE A 537 -5.15 -18.17 21.86
C ILE A 537 -6.11 -18.29 20.68
N SER A 538 -7.24 -18.97 20.86
CA SER A 538 -8.33 -19.02 19.89
C SER A 538 -9.51 -18.21 20.39
N PHE A 539 -10.01 -17.31 19.56
CA PHE A 539 -11.23 -16.53 19.78
C PHE A 539 -12.37 -17.12 18.94
N PHE A 540 -13.60 -16.98 19.43
CA PHE A 540 -14.79 -17.48 18.78
C PHE A 540 -15.82 -16.36 18.56
N THR A 541 -16.53 -16.39 17.44
CA THR A 541 -17.66 -15.47 17.18
C THR A 541 -18.53 -15.96 16.02
N SER A 542 -19.81 -15.61 16.02
CA SER A 542 -20.72 -15.80 14.88
C SER A 542 -20.89 -14.53 14.03
N SER A 543 -20.22 -13.42 14.40
CA SER A 543 -20.23 -12.17 13.64
C SER A 543 -19.03 -12.09 12.70
N ASP A 544 -19.30 -11.96 11.40
CA ASP A 544 -18.28 -11.73 10.37
C ASP A 544 -17.49 -10.44 10.65
N LYS A 545 -18.19 -9.39 11.12
CA LYS A 545 -17.57 -8.10 11.43
C LYS A 545 -16.67 -8.20 12.65
N LEU A 546 -17.11 -8.86 13.72
CA LEU A 546 -16.29 -9.07 14.91
C LEU A 546 -15.07 -9.94 14.62
N SER A 547 -15.24 -10.98 13.78
CA SER A 547 -14.13 -11.82 13.31
C SER A 547 -13.05 -10.98 12.62
N SER A 548 -13.50 -10.12 11.69
CA SER A 548 -12.64 -9.17 10.97
C SER A 548 -11.93 -8.20 11.92
N ASP A 549 -12.67 -7.58 12.84
CA ASP A 549 -12.13 -6.60 13.78
C ASP A 549 -11.12 -7.24 14.76
N LEU A 550 -11.37 -8.46 15.24
CA LEU A 550 -10.42 -9.21 16.08
C LEU A 550 -9.12 -9.49 15.33
N GLY A 551 -9.19 -9.85 14.06
CA GLY A 551 -8.01 -10.04 13.23
C GLY A 551 -7.22 -8.75 12.98
N GLU A 552 -7.91 -7.63 12.76
CA GLU A 552 -7.28 -6.30 12.69
C GLU A 552 -6.52 -5.99 13.99
N LEU A 553 -7.16 -6.18 15.15
CA LEU A 553 -6.51 -5.99 16.45
C LEU A 553 -5.31 -6.91 16.64
N ILE A 554 -5.39 -8.18 16.23
CA ILE A 554 -4.27 -9.12 16.32
C ILE A 554 -3.08 -8.62 15.48
N LEU A 555 -3.31 -8.14 14.26
CA LEU A 555 -2.26 -7.55 13.42
C LEU A 555 -1.64 -6.32 14.09
N LYS A 556 -2.48 -5.39 14.58
CA LYS A 556 -2.06 -4.17 15.29
C LYS A 556 -1.31 -4.47 16.60
N ALA A 557 -1.59 -5.60 17.25
CA ALA A 557 -0.85 -6.09 18.40
C ALA A 557 0.52 -6.76 18.03
N GLY A 558 0.90 -6.79 16.75
CA GLY A 558 2.11 -7.46 16.26
C GLY A 558 1.96 -8.99 16.12
N GLY A 559 0.72 -9.47 16.20
CA GLY A 559 0.35 -10.86 15.96
C GLY A 559 0.11 -11.15 14.47
N ARG A 560 -0.28 -12.40 14.20
CA ARG A 560 -0.65 -12.87 12.85
C ARG A 560 -1.91 -13.72 12.99
N PRO A 561 -3.09 -13.19 12.64
CA PRO A 561 -4.32 -13.94 12.79
C PRO A 561 -4.38 -15.07 11.76
N SER A 562 -5.01 -16.18 12.13
CA SER A 562 -5.44 -17.19 11.17
C SER A 562 -6.90 -17.54 11.41
N TYR A 563 -7.68 -17.60 10.34
CA TYR A 563 -9.13 -17.78 10.40
C TYR A 563 -9.51 -19.20 10.02
N TYR A 564 -10.56 -19.71 10.66
CA TYR A 564 -11.22 -20.95 10.30
C TYR A 564 -12.71 -20.80 10.56
N LEU A 565 -13.55 -21.05 9.55
CA LEU A 565 -15.00 -21.08 9.71
C LEU A 565 -15.45 -22.50 10.06
N ASN A 566 -15.92 -22.69 11.28
CA ASN A 566 -16.51 -23.96 11.72
C ASN A 566 -17.97 -24.03 11.23
N LYS A 567 -18.22 -24.86 10.23
CA LYS A 567 -19.57 -25.12 9.69
C LYS A 567 -20.37 -26.02 10.64
N CYS A 568 -21.02 -25.39 11.61
CA CYS A 568 -21.76 -26.06 12.68
C CYS A 568 -23.24 -25.67 12.76
N ALA A 569 -23.69 -24.71 11.93
CA ALA A 569 -25.11 -24.41 11.80
C ALA A 569 -25.92 -25.68 11.48
N GLY A 570 -27.07 -25.84 12.15
CA GLY A 570 -27.95 -26.99 12.03
C GLY A 570 -27.56 -28.20 12.88
N LYS A 571 -26.39 -28.20 13.55
CA LYS A 571 -26.02 -29.30 14.46
C LYS A 571 -26.75 -29.17 15.80
N GLU A 572 -27.18 -30.29 16.34
CA GLU A 572 -27.78 -30.37 17.66
C GLU A 572 -26.71 -30.58 18.73
N LYS A 573 -26.89 -29.94 19.89
CA LYS A 573 -25.99 -30.07 21.04
C LYS A 573 -26.82 -30.25 22.30
N GLU A 574 -26.47 -31.30 23.05
CA GLU A 574 -27.14 -31.64 24.30
C GLU A 574 -26.55 -30.85 25.47
N PHE A 575 -27.42 -30.22 26.24
CA PHE A 575 -27.12 -29.54 27.50
C PHE A 575 -27.98 -30.12 28.62
N LYS A 576 -27.64 -29.83 29.87
CA LYS A 576 -28.37 -30.34 31.06
C LYS A 576 -29.86 -30.03 31.06
N ASN A 577 -30.30 -29.02 30.30
CA ASN A 577 -31.66 -28.52 30.22
C ASN A 577 -32.34 -28.77 28.87
N GLY A 578 -31.72 -29.53 27.96
CA GLY A 578 -32.34 -29.92 26.68
C GLY A 578 -31.37 -29.97 25.51
N ILE A 579 -31.91 -30.32 24.34
CA ILE A 579 -31.20 -30.34 23.06
C ILE A 579 -31.42 -28.99 22.37
N TYR A 580 -30.33 -28.35 21.95
CA TYR A 580 -30.37 -27.05 21.27
C TYR A 580 -29.70 -27.14 19.90
N THR A 581 -30.34 -26.56 18.89
CA THR A 581 -29.77 -26.44 17.54
C THR A 581 -28.87 -25.22 17.44
N ILE A 582 -27.69 -25.39 16.87
CA ILE A 582 -26.77 -24.29 16.58
C ILE A 582 -27.31 -23.51 15.36
N ASN A 583 -27.59 -22.23 15.55
CA ASN A 583 -28.23 -21.42 14.50
C ASN A 583 -27.25 -20.84 13.47
N ASN A 584 -25.98 -20.65 13.83
CA ASN A 584 -25.01 -19.97 12.98
C ASN A 584 -23.67 -20.70 13.00
N ASP A 585 -22.93 -20.60 11.90
CA ASP A 585 -21.53 -21.00 11.86
C ASP A 585 -20.68 -20.10 12.75
N VAL A 586 -19.54 -20.62 13.19
CA VAL A 586 -18.67 -19.95 14.16
C VAL A 586 -17.27 -19.76 13.57
N TRP A 587 -16.82 -18.52 13.52
CA TRP A 587 -15.43 -18.18 13.24
C TRP A 587 -14.53 -18.55 14.41
N VAL A 588 -13.38 -19.11 14.07
CA VAL A 588 -12.25 -19.34 14.98
C VAL A 588 -11.10 -18.48 14.51
N ILE A 589 -10.70 -17.51 15.32
CA ILE A 589 -9.58 -16.60 15.04
C ILE A 589 -8.43 -16.96 15.97
N ASN A 590 -7.31 -17.42 15.41
CA ASN A 590 -6.17 -17.84 16.20
C ASN A 590 -5.11 -16.73 16.27
N TRP A 591 -4.58 -16.53 17.46
CA TRP A 591 -3.49 -15.61 17.75
C TRP A 591 -2.37 -16.35 18.46
N ILE A 592 -1.16 -16.21 17.93
CA ILE A 592 0.07 -16.58 18.65
C ILE A 592 0.70 -15.27 19.13
N PRO A 593 0.63 -14.95 20.43
CA PRO A 593 1.28 -13.78 20.98
C PRO A 593 2.79 -13.89 20.73
N ASN A 594 3.34 -12.94 19.98
CA ASN A 594 4.78 -12.76 19.92
C ASN A 594 5.17 -12.00 21.18
N PHE A 595 5.55 -12.71 22.24
CA PHE A 595 6.35 -12.11 23.30
C PHE A 595 7.73 -11.86 22.70
N VAL A 596 7.95 -10.68 22.11
CA VAL A 596 9.30 -10.23 21.83
C VAL A 596 9.91 -9.92 23.18
N ILE A 597 10.57 -10.90 23.79
CA ILE A 597 11.51 -10.65 24.87
C ILE A 597 12.71 -10.01 24.17
N ILE A 598 12.74 -8.67 24.15
CA ILE A 598 13.97 -7.94 23.88
C ILE A 598 14.85 -8.19 25.10
N TYR A 599 15.76 -9.14 25.00
CA TYR A 599 16.90 -9.17 25.91
C TYR A 599 17.69 -7.90 25.62
N ILE A 600 17.65 -6.95 26.54
CA ILE A 600 18.69 -5.93 26.63
C ILE A 600 19.93 -6.71 27.06
N ILE A 601 20.92 -6.80 26.17
CA ILE A 601 22.27 -7.26 26.50
C ILE A 601 23.03 -6.07 27.05
#